data_AF-A0A9D9GU26-F1
#
_entry.id   AF-A0A9D9GU26-F1
#
_cell.length_a   1.000
_cell.length_b   1.000
_cell.length_c   1.000
_cell.angle_alpha   90.00
_cell.angle_beta   90.00
_cell.angle_gamma   90.00
#
_symmetry.space_group_name_H-M   'P 1'
#
loop_
_entity.id
_entity.type
_entity.pdbx_description
1 polymer ?
#
loop_
_entity_poly.entity_id
_entity_poly.type
_entity_poly.pdbx_seq_one_letter_code
_entity_poly.pdbx_strand_id
1 'polypeptide(L)'
;MNLIKLDFSKDFDFSLKDIPLKVYFNNEVIIFLEYEKYTGPITLQYLPNGGIQSLFHGYLIIKVNNGFLKVKKLIYKNITFSSINFIKEVGEINLINQILK
;
A
#
# COMPACT_ATOMS: atom_id res chain seq x y z
N MET A 1 -6.47 -14.30 13.00
CA MET A 1 -6.03 -12.91 12.73
C MET A 1 -7.24 -12.16 12.19
N ASN A 2 -7.64 -11.05 12.82
CA ASN A 2 -8.74 -10.25 12.30
C ASN A 2 -8.20 -9.42 11.12
N LEU A 3 -8.75 -9.60 9.93
CA LEU A 3 -8.24 -9.03 8.68
C LEU A 3 -9.33 -8.14 8.07
N ILE A 4 -9.00 -6.89 7.78
CA ILE A 4 -9.95 -5.94 7.18
C ILE A 4 -9.62 -5.79 5.70
N LYS A 5 -10.62 -5.98 4.82
CA LYS A 5 -10.47 -5.59 3.41
C LYS A 5 -10.48 -4.06 3.32
N LEU A 6 -9.44 -3.48 2.75
CA LEU A 6 -9.38 -2.04 2.55
C LEU A 6 -10.33 -1.61 1.42
N ASP A 7 -11.21 -0.68 1.71
CA ASP A 7 -12.14 -0.07 0.75
C ASP A 7 -11.62 1.33 0.38
N PHE A 8 -10.99 1.43 -0.79
CA PHE A 8 -10.40 2.68 -1.28
C PHE A 8 -11.44 3.77 -1.63
N SER A 9 -12.74 3.44 -1.65
CA SER A 9 -13.81 4.43 -1.88
C SER A 9 -14.18 5.22 -0.63
N LYS A 10 -13.72 4.79 0.55
CA LYS A 10 -14.03 5.40 1.85
C LYS A 10 -12.81 6.05 2.47
N ASP A 11 -13.07 6.96 3.40
CA ASP A 11 -12.03 7.51 4.26
C ASP A 11 -11.35 6.40 5.05
N PHE A 12 -10.03 6.46 5.06
CA PHE A 12 -9.23 5.55 5.85
C PHE A 12 -9.08 6.10 7.28
N ASP A 13 -9.33 5.25 8.26
CA ASP A 13 -9.11 5.57 9.67
C ASP A 13 -7.63 5.35 10.02
N PHE A 14 -6.87 6.44 10.07
CA PHE A 14 -5.45 6.42 10.42
C PHE A 14 -5.19 6.16 11.92
N SER A 15 -6.22 6.05 12.76
CA SER A 15 -6.06 5.61 14.14
C SER A 15 -5.87 4.09 14.26
N LEU A 16 -6.24 3.34 13.21
CA LEU A 16 -6.04 1.89 13.15
C LEU A 16 -4.55 1.56 13.20
N LYS A 17 -4.14 0.87 14.26
CA LYS A 17 -2.80 0.29 14.44
C LYS A 17 -2.93 -1.22 14.61
N ASP A 18 -1.92 -1.96 14.14
CA ASP A 18 -1.79 -3.40 14.37
C ASP A 18 -2.93 -4.27 13.80
N ILE A 19 -3.75 -3.72 12.88
CA ILE A 19 -4.79 -4.47 12.17
C ILE A 19 -4.32 -4.72 10.74
N PRO A 20 -4.11 -5.98 10.33
CA PRO A 20 -3.73 -6.27 8.96
C PRO A 20 -4.80 -5.84 7.96
N LEU A 21 -4.37 -5.21 6.86
CA LEU A 21 -5.25 -4.77 5.78
C LEU A 21 -5.06 -5.64 4.54
N LYS A 22 -6.15 -6.18 4.00
CA LYS A 22 -6.16 -6.95 2.76
C LYS A 22 -6.44 -6.04 1.57
N VAL A 23 -5.59 -6.14 0.56
CA VAL A 23 -5.75 -5.53 -0.76
C VAL A 23 -5.44 -6.56 -1.86
N TYR A 24 -5.77 -6.22 -3.10
CA TYR A 24 -5.46 -7.01 -4.27
C TYR A 24 -4.55 -6.25 -5.24
N PHE A 25 -3.51 -6.93 -5.71
CA PHE A 25 -2.57 -6.47 -6.73
C PHE A 25 -2.54 -7.50 -7.85
N ASN A 26 -2.97 -7.15 -9.06
CA ASN A 26 -3.04 -8.09 -10.20
C ASN A 26 -3.75 -9.42 -9.85
N ASN A 27 -4.87 -9.34 -9.13
CA ASN A 27 -5.65 -10.47 -8.58
C ASN A 27 -4.95 -11.31 -7.50
N GLU A 28 -3.71 -11.00 -7.16
CA GLU A 28 -3.00 -11.58 -6.02
C GLU A 28 -3.31 -10.83 -4.73
N VAL A 29 -3.36 -11.56 -3.62
CA VAL A 29 -3.59 -10.97 -2.30
C VAL A 29 -2.30 -10.37 -1.77
N ILE A 30 -2.36 -9.11 -1.33
CA ILE A 30 -1.35 -8.49 -0.48
C ILE A 30 -1.99 -8.14 0.87
N ILE A 31 -1.27 -8.39 1.95
CA ILE A 31 -1.69 -8.02 3.31
C ILE A 31 -0.72 -7.00 3.86
N PHE A 32 -1.16 -5.78 4.14
CA PHE A 32 -0.34 -4.78 4.83
C PHE A 32 -0.33 -5.08 6.32
N LEU A 33 0.86 -5.22 6.90
CA LEU A 33 1.05 -5.54 8.32
C LEU A 33 1.40 -4.30 9.13
N GLU A 34 2.23 -3.42 8.57
CA GLU A 34 2.66 -2.19 9.23
C GLU A 34 2.53 -1.02 8.25
N TYR A 35 1.77 -0.01 8.64
CA TYR A 35 1.47 1.15 7.81
C TYR A 35 1.18 2.37 8.68
N GLU A 36 1.31 3.57 8.10
CA GLU A 36 1.03 4.84 8.78
C GLU A 36 0.58 5.90 7.78
N LYS A 37 0.03 7.01 8.31
CA LYS A 37 -0.26 8.18 7.49
C LYS A 37 1.04 8.73 6.89
N TYR A 38 1.03 8.98 5.59
CA TYR A 38 2.14 9.62 4.90
C TYR A 38 1.91 11.13 4.76
N THR A 39 2.92 11.92 5.11
CA THR A 39 2.92 13.38 5.03
C THR A 39 4.13 13.94 4.27
N GLY A 40 4.85 13.09 3.55
CA GLY A 40 6.03 13.48 2.76
C GLY A 40 5.71 13.89 1.32
N PRO A 41 6.73 14.13 0.49
CA PRO A 41 6.55 14.47 -0.92
C PRO A 41 5.88 13.34 -1.70
N ILE A 42 4.98 13.69 -2.62
CA ILE A 42 4.35 12.77 -3.57
C ILE A 42 4.71 13.17 -5.00
N THR A 43 4.75 12.19 -5.89
CA THR A 43 4.76 12.45 -7.34
C THR A 43 3.44 13.11 -7.73
N LEU A 44 3.46 14.07 -8.66
CA LEU A 44 2.28 14.81 -9.12
C LEU A 44 1.37 14.01 -10.08
N GLN A 45 1.61 12.71 -10.24
CA GLN A 45 0.79 11.87 -11.09
C GLN A 45 -0.55 11.59 -10.40
N TYR A 46 -1.67 12.05 -10.96
CA TYR A 46 -2.97 11.80 -10.34
C TYR A 46 -3.43 10.36 -10.60
N LEU A 47 -3.12 9.46 -9.67
CA LEU A 47 -3.72 8.13 -9.62
C LEU A 47 -5.02 8.15 -8.80
N PRO A 48 -6.01 7.29 -9.12
CA PRO A 48 -7.19 7.14 -8.28
C PRO A 48 -6.83 6.54 -6.91
N ASN A 49 -7.78 6.54 -5.97
CA ASN A 49 -7.63 5.81 -4.71
C ASN A 49 -7.32 4.33 -5.00
N GLY A 50 -6.40 3.75 -4.24
CA GLY A 50 -5.79 2.45 -4.53
C GLY A 50 -4.49 2.53 -5.34
N GLY A 51 -4.21 3.68 -5.97
CA GLY A 51 -2.98 3.90 -6.74
C GLY A 51 -1.71 3.82 -5.88
N ILE A 52 -0.72 3.06 -6.35
CA ILE A 52 0.66 3.12 -5.86
C ILE A 52 1.28 4.41 -6.39
N GLN A 53 1.14 5.47 -5.59
CA GLN A 53 1.53 6.84 -5.95
C GLN A 53 3.04 6.99 -6.07
N SER A 54 3.79 6.43 -5.12
CA SER A 54 5.24 6.64 -5.03
C SER A 54 5.93 5.46 -4.36
N LEU A 55 7.21 5.27 -4.68
CA LEU A 55 8.12 4.32 -4.05
C LEU A 55 9.19 5.02 -3.17
N PHE A 56 8.86 6.20 -2.64
CA PHE A 56 9.80 7.10 -1.98
C PHE A 56 10.56 6.43 -0.82
N HIS A 57 11.89 6.52 -0.84
CA HIS A 57 12.80 5.85 0.11
C HIS A 57 12.53 4.33 0.29
N GLY A 58 12.03 3.66 -0.76
CA GLY A 58 11.72 2.23 -0.69
C GLY A 58 10.44 1.89 0.07
N TYR A 59 9.54 2.86 0.28
CA TYR A 59 8.21 2.63 0.84
C TYR A 59 7.14 2.65 -0.25
N LEU A 60 6.14 1.76 -0.13
CA LEU A 60 4.93 1.87 -0.94
C LEU A 60 4.06 2.99 -0.38
N ILE A 61 3.81 4.02 -1.18
CA ILE A 61 2.91 5.12 -0.84
C ILE A 61 1.63 4.95 -1.65
N ILE A 62 0.53 4.65 -0.97
CA ILE A 62 -0.76 4.31 -1.57
C ILE A 62 -1.73 5.47 -1.39
N LYS A 63 -2.42 5.88 -2.46
CA LYS A 63 -3.51 6.86 -2.36
C LYS A 63 -4.72 6.22 -1.68
N VAL A 64 -5.22 6.85 -0.62
CA VAL A 64 -6.50 6.54 0.04
C VAL A 64 -7.40 7.79 -0.01
N ASN A 65 -8.70 7.67 0.24
CA ASN A 65 -9.64 8.76 -0.03
C ASN A 65 -9.24 10.09 0.63
N ASN A 66 -8.87 10.04 1.91
CA ASN A 66 -8.47 11.17 2.74
C ASN A 66 -6.94 11.33 2.93
N GLY A 67 -6.12 10.86 1.99
CA GLY A 67 -4.68 11.11 2.00
C GLY A 67 -3.84 9.99 1.41
N PHE A 68 -2.73 9.67 2.08
CA PHE A 68 -1.77 8.67 1.62
C PHE A 68 -1.36 7.74 2.75
N LEU A 69 -1.24 6.46 2.42
CA LEU A 69 -0.81 5.40 3.31
C LEU A 69 0.62 4.99 2.96
N LYS A 70 1.53 5.09 3.92
CA LYS A 70 2.89 4.55 3.79
C LYS A 70 2.90 3.14 4.37
N VAL A 71 3.15 2.14 3.53
CA VAL A 71 3.32 0.74 3.96
C VAL A 71 4.80 0.48 4.25
N LYS A 72 5.09 -0.12 5.40
CA LYS A 72 6.44 -0.53 5.83
C LYS A 72 6.67 -2.02 5.65
N LYS A 73 5.64 -2.83 5.91
CA LYS A 73 5.71 -4.29 5.92
C LYS A 73 4.42 -4.90 5.39
N LEU A 74 4.55 -5.97 4.60
CA LEU A 74 3.44 -6.65 3.96
C LEU A 74 3.70 -8.15 3.80
N ILE A 75 2.64 -8.91 3.49
CA ILE A 75 2.71 -10.30 3.04
C ILE A 75 2.31 -10.36 1.57
N TYR A 76 3.10 -11.05 0.76
CA TYR A 76 2.82 -11.37 -0.63
C TYR A 76 3.26 -12.81 -0.90
N LYS A 77 2.40 -13.62 -1.55
CA LYS A 77 2.67 -15.05 -1.80
C LYS A 77 3.14 -15.83 -0.55
N ASN A 78 2.48 -15.56 0.60
CA ASN A 78 2.80 -16.13 1.92
C ASN A 78 4.19 -15.79 2.49
N ILE A 79 4.93 -14.86 1.87
CA ILE A 79 6.22 -14.39 2.35
C ILE A 79 6.05 -12.98 2.93
N THR A 80 6.65 -12.74 4.08
CA THR A 80 6.67 -11.41 4.71
C THR A 80 7.81 -10.59 4.13
N PHE A 81 7.51 -9.38 3.66
CA PHE A 81 8.46 -8.44 3.09
C PHE A 81 8.42 -7.11 3.84
N SER A 82 9.59 -6.46 3.94
CA SER A 82 9.61 -4.99 4.02
C SER A 82 9.25 -4.42 2.64
N SER A 83 8.71 -3.20 2.59
CA SER A 83 8.34 -2.57 1.31
C SER A 83 9.51 -2.52 0.32
N ILE A 84 10.72 -2.21 0.79
CA ILE A 84 11.90 -2.16 -0.09
C ILE A 84 12.25 -3.52 -0.69
N ASN A 85 12.11 -4.61 0.07
CA ASN A 85 12.38 -5.95 -0.45
C ASN A 85 11.29 -6.41 -1.40
N PHE A 86 10.02 -6.09 -1.11
CA PHE A 86 8.90 -6.33 -2.02
C PHE A 86 9.08 -5.58 -3.34
N ILE A 87 9.53 -4.32 -3.29
CA ILE A 87 9.80 -3.51 -4.49
C ILE A 87 10.88 -4.14 -5.35
N LYS A 88 11.96 -4.66 -4.74
CA LYS A 88 13.01 -5.37 -5.47
C LYS A 88 12.52 -6.68 -6.08
N GLU A 89 11.69 -7.41 -5.35
CA GLU A 89 11.12 -8.69 -5.79
C GLU A 89 10.17 -8.53 -6.97
N VAL A 90 9.25 -7.56 -6.91
CA VAL A 90 8.26 -7.33 -7.98
C VAL A 90 8.82 -6.46 -9.11
N GLY A 91 9.76 -5.57 -8.80
CA GLY A 91 10.32 -4.58 -9.72
C GLY A 91 9.52 -3.27 -9.71
N GLU A 92 10.21 -2.13 -9.65
CA GLU A 92 9.61 -0.80 -9.56
C GLU A 92 8.63 -0.49 -10.72
N ILE A 93 9.01 -0.87 -11.94
CA ILE A 93 8.22 -0.65 -13.16
C ILE A 93 6.86 -1.37 -13.11
N ASN A 94 6.80 -2.50 -12.38
CA ASN A 94 5.59 -3.30 -12.23
C ASN A 94 4.70 -2.82 -11.08
N LEU A 95 5.16 -1.85 -10.28
CA LEU A 95 4.45 -1.33 -9.12
C LEU A 95 3.95 0.10 -9.34
N ILE A 96 4.80 0.97 -9.89
CA ILE A 96 4.44 2.36 -10.13
C ILE A 96 3.19 2.41 -11.02
N ASN A 97 2.23 3.28 -10.67
CA ASN A 97 0.99 3.50 -11.40
C ASN A 97 -0.01 2.34 -11.41
N GLN A 98 0.25 1.29 -10.63
CA GLN A 98 -0.73 0.22 -10.43
C GLN A 98 -1.82 0.66 -9.45
N ILE A 99 -3.03 0.14 -9.66
CA ILE A 99 -4.21 0.44 -8.84
C ILE A 99 -4.59 -0.82 -8.09
N LEU A 100 -4.47 -0.75 -6.76
CA LEU A 100 -4.89 -1.79 -5.83
C LEU A 100 -6.42 -1.81 -5.67
N LYS A 101 -6.98 -2.98 -5.37
CA LYS A 101 -8.43 -3.21 -5.21
C LYS A 101 -8.78 -3.91 -3.90
#